data_AF-A0A8J7WQN8-F1
#
_entry.id   AF-A0A8J7WQN8-F1
#
_cell.length_a   1.000
_cell.length_b   1.000
_cell.length_c   1.000
_cell.angle_alpha   90.00
_cell.angle_beta   90.00
_cell.angle_gamma   90.00
#
_symmetry.space_group_name_H-M   'P 1'
#
loop_
_entity.id
_entity.type
_entity.pdbx_description
1 polymer ?
#
loop_
_entity_poly.entity_id
_entity_poly.type
_entity_poly.pdbx_seq_one_letter_code
_entity_poly.pdbx_strand_id
1 'polypeptide(L)'
;MTLWEGAALAEVLGLIEQLPESGGMRCFTPRFGIRLHDASVARAEVYFCFHCHWAVMVDLLNPGRREVWETFDPDSDPARELLHRFRSRVAGTTVDSGG
;
A
#
# COMPACT_ATOMS: atom_id res chain seq x y z
N MET A 1 8.24 0.75 -7.12
CA MET A 1 7.14 1.53 -6.49
C MET A 1 6.15 1.86 -7.59
N THR A 2 4.89 1.48 -7.41
CA THR A 2 3.85 1.58 -8.45
C THR A 2 2.99 2.82 -8.20
N LEU A 3 2.68 3.59 -9.24
CA LEU A 3 1.82 4.78 -9.17
C LEU A 3 0.34 4.36 -9.28
N TRP A 4 -0.50 4.93 -8.41
CA TRP A 4 -1.95 4.66 -8.34
C TRP A 4 -2.70 6.00 -8.42
N GLU A 5 -3.64 6.11 -9.36
CA GLU A 5 -4.38 7.35 -9.63
C GLU A 5 -5.85 7.07 -9.96
N GLY A 6 -6.70 8.09 -9.80
CA GLY A 6 -8.11 8.06 -10.21
C GLY A 6 -8.92 6.94 -9.54
N ALA A 7 -9.80 6.30 -10.32
CA ALA A 7 -10.69 5.24 -9.83
C ALA A 7 -9.93 4.05 -9.18
N ALA A 8 -8.77 3.68 -9.73
CA ALA A 8 -7.96 2.61 -9.18
C ALA A 8 -7.40 2.94 -7.79
N LEU A 9 -7.11 4.22 -7.52
CA LEU A 9 -6.71 4.67 -6.18
C LEU A 9 -7.91 4.64 -5.23
N ALA A 10 -9.08 5.14 -5.65
CA ALA A 10 -10.29 5.15 -4.83
C ALA A 10 -10.72 3.75 -4.39
N GLU A 11 -10.70 2.76 -5.29
CA GLU A 11 -11.01 1.37 -4.95
C GLU A 11 -10.01 0.78 -3.95
N VAL A 12 -8.72 1.07 -4.10
CA VAL A 12 -7.68 0.59 -3.20
C VAL A 12 -7.80 1.23 -1.82
N LEU A 13 -8.11 2.53 -1.74
CA LEU A 13 -8.39 3.20 -0.47
C LEU A 13 -9.60 2.58 0.24
N GLY A 14 -10.66 2.26 -0.51
CA GLY A 14 -11.82 1.55 0.05
C GLY A 14 -11.49 0.18 0.62
N LEU A 15 -10.53 -0.55 0.03
CA LEU A 15 -10.04 -1.82 0.60
C LEU A 15 -9.24 -1.60 1.90
N ILE A 16 -8.42 -0.55 1.95
CA ILE A 16 -7.61 -0.21 3.14
C ILE A 16 -8.51 0.13 4.33
N GLU A 17 -9.57 0.91 4.11
CA GLU A 17 -10.56 1.27 5.14
C GLU A 17 -11.30 0.05 5.72
N GLN A 18 -11.34 -1.06 4.99
CA GLN A 18 -12.04 -2.29 5.40
C GLN A 18 -11.10 -3.32 6.05
N LEU A 19 -9.81 -3.02 6.21
CA LEU A 19 -8.85 -3.94 6.82
C LEU A 19 -9.17 -4.14 8.30
N PRO A 20 -9.52 -5.36 8.74
CA PRO A 20 -9.72 -5.62 10.15
C PRO A 20 -8.36 -5.73 10.87
N GLU A 21 -8.31 -5.32 12.14
CA GLU A 21 -7.10 -5.41 12.96
C GLU A 21 -6.70 -6.87 13.25
N SER A 22 -5.40 -7.10 13.52
CA SER A 22 -4.87 -8.42 13.87
C SER A 22 -3.69 -8.34 14.85
N GLY A 23 -3.18 -9.50 15.30
CA GLY A 23 -1.85 -9.57 15.90
C GLY A 23 -0.75 -9.36 14.86
N GLY A 24 0.25 -8.51 15.17
CA GLY A 24 1.38 -8.21 14.30
C GLY A 24 2.69 -8.90 14.72
N MET A 25 3.59 -9.12 13.76
CA MET A 25 4.98 -9.58 14.01
C MET A 25 5.98 -8.41 13.90
N ARG A 26 7.19 -8.53 14.45
CA ARG A 26 8.23 -7.51 14.21
C ARG A 26 8.60 -7.48 12.72
N CYS A 27 8.36 -6.34 12.08
CA CYS A 27 8.66 -6.12 10.66
C CYS A 27 9.96 -5.31 10.52
N PHE A 28 10.86 -5.74 9.64
CA PHE A 28 12.11 -5.02 9.34
C PHE A 28 12.19 -4.51 7.90
N THR A 29 11.24 -4.89 7.03
CA THR A 29 11.24 -4.48 5.61
C THR A 29 9.84 -4.63 5.02
N PRO A 30 9.05 -3.54 4.92
CA PRO A 30 7.76 -3.61 4.23
C PRO A 30 7.97 -3.77 2.71
N ARG A 31 7.07 -4.52 2.06
CA ARG A 31 7.31 -5.05 0.69
C ARG A 31 6.47 -4.39 -0.38
N PHE A 32 5.31 -3.86 -0.03
CA PHE A 32 4.37 -3.22 -0.96
C PHE A 32 4.13 -1.78 -0.53
N GLY A 33 3.82 -0.90 -1.49
CA GLY A 33 3.64 0.53 -1.20
C GLY A 33 2.72 1.22 -2.18
N ILE A 34 1.95 2.17 -1.66
CA ILE A 34 1.12 3.11 -2.40
C ILE A 34 1.63 4.51 -2.10
N ARG A 35 1.72 5.35 -3.12
CA ARG A 35 1.95 6.78 -2.96
C ARG A 35 0.66 7.52 -3.27
N LEU A 36 0.20 8.33 -2.31
CA LEU A 36 -1.00 9.14 -2.41
C LEU A 36 -0.63 10.51 -2.97
N HIS A 37 -1.31 10.92 -4.03
CA HIS A 37 -1.12 12.22 -4.67
C HIS A 37 -2.39 13.07 -4.54
N ASP A 38 -2.18 14.37 -4.36
CA ASP A 38 -3.20 15.40 -4.57
C ASP A 38 -2.73 16.30 -5.71
N ALA A 39 -3.54 16.41 -6.77
CA ALA A 39 -3.14 16.93 -8.07
C ALA A 39 -1.81 16.28 -8.55
N SER A 40 -0.69 16.99 -8.43
CA SER A 40 0.65 16.52 -8.80
C SER A 40 1.61 16.38 -7.62
N VAL A 41 1.14 16.59 -6.38
CA VAL A 41 1.96 16.59 -5.17
C VAL A 41 1.75 15.29 -4.40
N ALA A 42 2.83 14.56 -4.16
CA ALA A 42 2.78 13.39 -3.27
C ALA A 42 2.55 13.84 -1.83
N ARG A 43 1.44 13.39 -1.23
CA ARG A 43 1.01 13.78 0.13
C ARG A 43 1.48 12.77 1.18
N ALA A 44 1.42 11.49 0.86
CA ALA A 44 1.75 10.43 1.80
C ALA A 44 2.15 9.15 1.06
N GLU A 45 2.79 8.25 1.79
CA GLU A 45 3.01 6.87 1.37
C GLU A 45 2.43 5.93 2.39
N VAL A 46 1.89 4.81 1.93
CA VAL A 46 1.46 3.71 2.79
C VAL A 46 2.20 2.46 2.35
N TYR A 47 2.95 1.87 3.28
CA TYR A 47 3.69 0.64 3.06
C TYR A 47 3.04 -0.52 3.79
N PHE A 48 2.96 -1.68 3.13
CA PHE A 48 2.32 -2.88 3.65
C PHE A 48 3.30 -4.05 3.71
N CYS A 49 3.19 -4.84 4.77
CA CYS A 49 3.80 -6.16 4.87
C CYS A 49 2.75 -7.21 5.20
N PHE A 50 2.19 -7.87 4.18
CA PHE A 50 1.23 -8.97 4.36
C PHE A 50 1.81 -10.19 5.08
N HIS A 51 3.15 -10.29 5.18
CA HIS A 51 3.78 -11.32 5.99
C HIS A 51 3.83 -10.94 7.47
N CYS A 52 4.12 -9.67 7.80
CA CYS A 52 4.26 -9.22 9.20
C CYS A 52 2.97 -8.60 9.76
N HIS A 53 1.96 -8.41 8.92
CA HIS A 53 0.63 -7.90 9.24
C HIS A 53 0.64 -6.43 9.65
N TRP A 54 1.58 -5.64 9.12
CA TRP A 54 1.72 -4.21 9.43
C TRP A 54 1.55 -3.33 8.20
N ALA A 55 0.84 -2.23 8.39
CA ALA A 55 0.82 -1.06 7.52
C ALA A 55 1.50 0.12 8.22
N VAL A 56 2.29 0.90 7.47
CA VAL A 56 2.87 2.15 7.95
C VAL A 56 2.56 3.28 6.98
N MET A 57 2.01 4.37 7.49
CA MET A 57 1.79 5.60 6.75
C MET A 57 2.88 6.62 7.08
N VAL A 58 3.49 7.17 6.02
CA VAL A 58 4.49 8.24 6.07
C VAL A 58 3.89 9.50 5.47
N ASP A 59 3.85 10.58 6.24
CA ASP A 59 3.43 11.91 5.76
C ASP A 59 4.60 12.58 5.02
N LEU A 60 4.44 12.80 3.71
CA LEU A 60 5.51 13.37 2.87
C LEU A 60 5.56 14.89 2.92
N LEU A 61 4.49 15.54 3.38
CA LEU A 61 4.45 17.00 3.48
C LEU A 61 5.00 17.53 4.80
N ASN A 62 4.96 16.71 5.84
CA ASN A 62 5.42 17.06 7.17
C ASN A 62 6.56 16.12 7.61
N PRO A 63 7.74 16.20 6.97
CA PRO A 63 8.90 15.40 7.36
C PRO A 63 9.29 15.73 8.81
N GLY A 64 9.06 14.79 9.72
CA GLY A 64 9.20 14.96 11.17
C GLY A 64 7.95 14.57 11.96
N ARG A 65 6.79 14.47 11.29
CA ARG A 65 5.61 13.83 11.87
C ARG A 65 5.91 12.35 12.08
N ARG A 66 5.47 11.82 13.23
CA ARG A 66 5.60 10.39 13.54
C ARG A 66 4.79 9.58 12.53
N GLU A 67 5.40 8.51 12.04
CA GLU A 67 4.74 7.48 11.24
C GLU A 67 3.55 6.86 11.98
N VAL A 68 2.48 6.57 11.25
CA VAL A 68 1.30 5.88 11.80
C VAL A 68 1.42 4.40 11.45
N TRP A 69 1.46 3.56 12.48
CA TRP A 69 1.62 2.11 12.35
C TRP A 69 0.35 1.40 12.79
N GLU A 70 -0.20 0.54 11.92
CA GLU A 70 -1.41 -0.22 12.18
C GLU A 70 -1.22 -1.69 11.79
N THR A 71 -1.86 -2.58 12.53
CA THR A 71 -1.91 -4.01 12.20
C THR A 71 -3.14 -4.33 11.37
N PHE A 72 -3.04 -5.30 10.46
CA PHE A 72 -4.19 -5.77 9.70
C PHE A 72 -4.17 -7.29 9.47
N ASP A 73 -5.34 -7.92 9.44
CA ASP A 73 -5.51 -9.33 9.11
C ASP A 73 -5.20 -9.58 7.62
N PRO A 74 -4.09 -10.28 7.29
CA PRO A 74 -3.72 -10.55 5.91
C PRO A 74 -4.64 -11.56 5.21
N ASP A 75 -5.43 -12.33 5.98
CA ASP A 75 -6.32 -13.36 5.47
C ASP A 75 -7.73 -12.84 5.19
N SER A 76 -8.03 -11.61 5.59
CA SER A 76 -9.27 -10.95 5.25
C SER A 76 -9.43 -10.78 3.73
N ASP A 77 -10.67 -10.86 3.24
CA ASP A 77 -11.00 -10.61 1.83
C ASP A 77 -10.43 -9.29 1.29
N PRO A 78 -10.53 -8.13 1.99
CA PRO A 78 -9.90 -6.90 1.51
C PRO A 78 -8.38 -6.98 1.42
N ALA A 79 -7.70 -7.65 2.36
CA ALA A 79 -6.25 -7.81 2.32
C ALA A 79 -5.81 -8.70 1.14
N ARG A 80 -6.55 -9.78 0.87
CA ARG A 80 -6.27 -10.69 -0.26
C ARG A 80 -6.44 -9.98 -1.60
N GLU A 81 -7.50 -9.20 -1.76
CA GLU A 81 -7.72 -8.41 -2.97
C GLU A 81 -6.64 -7.34 -3.15
N LEU A 82 -6.29 -6.62 -2.08
CA LEU A 82 -5.22 -5.62 -2.11
C LEU A 82 -3.86 -6.24 -2.53
N LEU A 83 -3.52 -7.41 -1.96
CA LEU A 83 -2.30 -8.14 -2.32
C LEU A 83 -2.33 -8.64 -3.77
N HIS A 84 -3.48 -9.12 -4.26
CA HIS A 84 -3.66 -9.50 -5.65
C HIS A 84 -3.36 -8.31 -6.58
N ARG A 85 -3.97 -7.15 -6.32
CA ARG A 85 -3.75 -5.92 -7.11
C ARG A 85 -2.28 -5.47 -7.11
N PHE A 86 -1.60 -5.54 -5.96
CA PHE A 86 -0.16 -5.26 -5.91
C PHE A 86 0.66 -6.19 -6.80
N ARG A 87 0.40 -7.50 -6.74
CA ARG A 87 1.13 -8.50 -7.54
C ARG A 87 0.87 -8.35 -9.03
N SER A 88 -0.38 -8.12 -9.42
CA SER A 88 -0.76 -7.95 -10.84
C SER A 88 -0.11 -6.74 -11.49
N ARG A 89 0.12 -5.64 -10.76
CA ARG A 89 0.82 -4.47 -11.30
C ARG A 89 2.33 -4.62 -11.38
N VAL A 90 2.95 -5.40 -10.49
CA VAL A 90 4.38 -5.75 -10.62
C VAL A 90 4.61 -6.59 -11.89
N ALA A 91 3.70 -7.52 -12.19
CA ALA A 91 3.77 -8.34 -13.39
C ALA A 91 3.59 -7.54 -14.70
N GLY A 92 2.76 -6.49 -14.68
CA GLY A 92 2.52 -5.61 -15.84
C GLY A 92 3.63 -4.59 -16.14
N THR A 93 4.71 -4.54 -15.35
CA THR A 93 5.86 -3.64 -15.59
C THR A 93 6.98 -4.32 -16.39
N THR A 94 6.82 -5.60 -16.72
CA THR A 94 7.69 -6.33 -17.66
C THR A 94 6.96 -6.52 -18.99
N VAL A 95 7.57 -6.09 -20.10
CA VAL A 95 7.06 -6.00 -21.50
C VAL A 95 6.31 -4.67 -21.73
N ASP A 96 6.91 -3.64 -22.35
CA ASP A 96 7.35 -3.65 -23.76
C ASP A 96 8.51 -2.65 -24.02
N SER A 97 9.62 -3.15 -24.55
CA SER A 97 10.71 -2.36 -25.14
C SER A 97 11.47 -3.30 -26.08
N GLY A 98 10.98 -3.43 -27.31
CA GLY A 98 11.69 -4.13 -28.37
C GLY A 98 10.95 -4.15 -29.70
N GLY A 99 11.41 -3.33 -30.64
CA GLY A 99 11.07 -3.41 -32.06
C GLY A 99 11.08 -2.08 -32.78
#